data_AF-A0A9R1E6N6-F1
#
_entry.id   AF-A0A9R1E6N6-F1
#
_cell.length_a   1.000
_cell.length_b   1.000
_cell.length_c   1.000
_cell.angle_alpha   90.00
_cell.angle_beta   90.00
_cell.angle_gamma   90.00
#
_symmetry.space_group_name_H-M   'P 1'
#
loop_
_entity.id
_entity.type
_entity.pdbx_description
1 polymer ?
#
loop_
_entity_poly.entity_id
_entity_poly.type
_entity_poly.pdbx_seq_one_letter_code
_entity_poly.pdbx_strand_id
1 'polypeptide(L)'
;AYFQQRWRQPGQAEADFGRYNIRCVVRTIYVLFSGREIPAAEQGQEAMDLADGSAPLPEWFTEEDLDVYAALYENSGFGYPIKMPYGSLDKMATQLEARFEVPVLMVMGEDYVMKLPGFEAAVRGGMMAGFAPDLKVAFVPEGRHFVQEQFPTQVNELLLGFLKDHP
;
A
#
# COMPACT_ATOMS: atom_id res chain seq x y z
N ALA A 1 -3.23 9.98 16.34
CA ALA A 1 -3.45 10.38 14.92
C ALA A 1 -2.53 9.53 14.06
N TYR A 2 -3.00 9.07 12.90
CA TYR A 2 -2.22 8.25 11.97
C TYR A 2 -0.91 8.97 11.59
N PHE A 3 0.26 8.34 11.78
CA PHE A 3 1.57 8.96 11.47
C PHE A 3 1.67 9.38 9.99
N GLN A 4 0.93 8.71 9.12
CA GLN A 4 0.78 9.01 7.69
C GLN A 4 0.27 10.44 7.44
N GLN A 5 -0.51 11.03 8.36
CA GLN A 5 -0.92 12.43 8.25
C GLN A 5 0.23 13.40 8.52
N ARG A 6 1.15 13.04 9.42
CA ARG A 6 2.35 13.84 9.73
C ARG A 6 3.35 13.81 8.58
N TRP A 7 3.42 12.72 7.83
CA TRP A 7 4.22 12.63 6.61
C TRP A 7 3.81 13.61 5.50
N ARG A 8 2.63 14.25 5.61
CA ARG A 8 2.27 15.39 4.75
C ARG A 8 3.15 16.63 5.00
N GLN A 9 3.74 16.75 6.20
CA GLN A 9 4.71 17.79 6.49
C GLN A 9 6.05 17.41 5.84
N PRO A 10 6.60 18.24 4.93
CA PRO A 10 7.86 17.94 4.27
C PRO A 10 8.99 17.68 5.27
N GLY A 11 9.74 16.58 5.09
CA GLY A 11 10.88 16.22 5.92
C GLY A 11 10.55 15.35 7.13
N GLN A 12 9.27 15.21 7.54
CA GLN A 12 8.93 14.44 8.74
C GLN A 12 9.17 12.95 8.55
N ALA A 13 8.78 12.41 7.41
CA ALA A 13 8.97 10.99 7.10
C ALA A 13 10.44 10.68 6.80
N GLU A 14 11.15 11.59 6.12
CA GLU A 14 12.58 11.48 5.86
C GLU A 14 13.39 11.52 7.16
N ALA A 15 13.01 12.38 8.12
CA ALA A 15 13.62 12.41 9.44
C ALA A 15 13.39 11.12 10.23
N ASP A 16 12.18 10.55 10.14
CA ASP A 16 11.85 9.27 10.77
C ASP A 16 12.67 8.11 10.18
N PHE A 17 12.65 7.97 8.85
CA PHE A 17 13.38 6.90 8.16
C PHE A 17 14.89 7.06 8.27
N GLY A 18 15.40 8.29 8.29
CA GLY A 18 16.82 8.60 8.44
C GLY A 18 17.44 8.17 9.78
N ARG A 19 16.63 7.76 10.76
CA ARG A 19 17.10 7.18 12.03
C ARG A 19 17.69 5.78 11.87
N TYR A 20 17.40 5.08 10.77
CA TYR A 20 17.74 3.68 10.57
C TYR A 20 18.38 3.44 9.20
N ASN A 21 19.06 2.29 9.06
CA ASN A 21 19.51 1.86 7.73
C ASN A 21 18.31 1.46 6.86
N ILE A 22 18.51 1.45 5.54
CA ILE A 22 17.44 1.25 4.56
C ILE A 22 16.79 -0.12 4.70
N ARG A 23 17.59 -1.15 4.99
CA ARG A 23 17.10 -2.50 5.24
C ARG A 23 16.10 -2.56 6.41
N CYS A 24 16.40 -1.86 7.51
CA CYS A 24 15.48 -1.73 8.64
C CYS A 24 14.18 -1.03 8.24
N VAL A 25 14.26 0.04 7.44
CA VAL A 25 13.07 0.76 6.95
C VAL A 25 12.19 -0.14 6.09
N VAL A 26 12.76 -0.86 5.12
CA VAL A 26 12.00 -1.79 4.27
C VAL A 26 11.38 -2.90 5.10
N ARG A 27 12.12 -3.49 6.04
CA ARG A 27 11.59 -4.49 6.98
C ARG A 27 10.37 -3.96 7.73
N THR A 28 10.49 -2.77 8.31
CA THR A 28 9.40 -2.11 9.05
C THR A 28 8.16 -1.93 8.17
N ILE A 29 8.32 -1.48 6.93
CA ILE A 29 7.20 -1.33 5.98
C ILE A 29 6.50 -2.68 5.77
N TYR A 30 7.23 -3.74 5.44
CA TYR A 30 6.64 -5.05 5.20
C TYR A 30 5.94 -5.62 6.46
N VAL A 31 6.54 -5.48 7.63
CA VAL A 31 5.97 -5.96 8.90
C VAL A 31 4.69 -5.19 9.24
N LEU A 32 4.70 -3.85 9.19
CA LEU A 32 3.55 -3.03 9.57
C LEU A 32 2.38 -3.19 8.60
N PHE A 33 2.66 -3.20 7.29
CA PHE A 33 1.60 -3.19 6.27
C PHE A 33 1.12 -4.59 5.85
N SER A 34 1.74 -5.66 6.37
CA SER A 34 1.18 -7.02 6.24
C SER A 34 0.14 -7.36 7.30
N GLY A 35 -0.09 -6.47 8.27
CA GLY A 35 -1.10 -6.62 9.33
C GLY A 35 -2.53 -6.36 8.86
N ARG A 36 -3.50 -6.68 9.74
CA ARG A 36 -4.94 -6.41 9.53
C ARG A 36 -5.39 -5.08 10.12
N GLU A 37 -4.63 -4.52 11.05
CA GLU A 37 -4.95 -3.27 11.72
C GLU A 37 -4.26 -2.11 11.04
N ILE A 38 -4.90 -0.94 11.03
CA ILE A 38 -4.29 0.27 10.50
C ILE A 38 -3.09 0.59 11.39
N PRO A 39 -1.86 0.67 10.85
CA PRO A 39 -0.70 1.06 11.64
C PRO A 39 -0.92 2.44 12.24
N ALA A 40 -0.92 2.53 13.56
CA ALA A 40 -1.21 3.75 14.31
C ALA A 40 -0.13 3.97 15.36
N ALA A 41 0.40 5.20 15.39
CA ALA A 41 1.40 5.62 16.37
C ALA A 41 0.76 6.52 17.43
N GLU A 42 1.25 6.42 18.67
CA GLU A 42 0.89 7.35 19.74
C GLU A 42 1.48 8.75 19.49
N GLN A 43 1.07 9.73 20.28
CA GLN A 43 1.61 11.07 20.19
C GLN A 43 3.10 11.06 20.55
N GLY A 44 3.95 11.54 19.63
CA GLY A 44 5.40 11.56 19.80
C GLY A 44 6.13 10.33 19.25
N GLN A 45 5.41 9.29 18.80
CA GLN A 45 5.99 8.15 18.07
C GLN A 45 5.82 8.32 16.57
N GLU A 46 6.74 7.83 15.75
CA GLU A 46 6.64 7.75 14.29
C GLU A 46 6.58 6.29 13.80
N ALA A 47 6.57 6.06 12.48
CA ALA A 47 6.38 4.72 11.92
C ALA A 47 7.48 3.75 12.33
N MET A 48 8.73 4.22 12.36
CA MET A 48 9.88 3.40 12.75
C MET A 48 9.87 3.02 14.24
N ASP A 49 9.05 3.66 15.08
CA ASP A 49 8.87 3.28 16.49
C ASP A 49 7.84 2.15 16.68
N LEU A 50 7.08 1.79 15.64
CA LEU A 50 6.01 0.80 15.72
C LEU A 50 6.48 -0.62 15.43
N ALA A 51 7.54 -0.77 14.64
CA ALA A 51 8.08 -2.08 14.32
C ALA A 51 9.06 -2.52 15.40
N ASP A 52 8.76 -3.66 16.01
CA ASP A 52 9.73 -4.43 16.76
C ASP A 52 10.74 -5.01 15.76
N GLY A 53 12.01 -4.63 15.87
CA GLY A 53 13.08 -5.16 15.02
C GLY A 53 13.26 -6.68 15.13
N SER A 54 12.73 -7.30 16.18
CA SER A 54 12.68 -8.75 16.37
C SER A 54 11.45 -9.43 15.77
N ALA A 55 10.45 -8.67 15.31
CA ALA A 55 9.29 -9.24 14.64
C ALA A 55 9.72 -10.03 13.39
N PRO A 56 9.19 -11.25 13.18
CA PRO A 56 9.51 -12.03 12.00
C PRO A 56 9.00 -11.33 10.73
N LEU A 57 9.68 -11.59 9.60
CA LEU A 57 9.15 -11.20 8.30
C LEU A 57 7.86 -11.95 7.99
N PRO A 58 6.97 -11.41 7.14
CA PRO A 58 5.86 -12.16 6.58
C PRO A 58 6.35 -13.47 5.96
N GLU A 59 5.60 -14.57 6.11
CA GLU A 59 6.05 -15.92 5.73
C GLU A 59 6.42 -16.08 4.25
N TRP A 60 5.86 -15.24 3.38
CA TRP A 60 6.10 -15.23 1.94
C TRP A 60 7.25 -14.30 1.51
N PHE A 61 7.81 -13.52 2.43
CA PHE A 61 8.83 -12.50 2.17
C PHE A 61 10.16 -12.88 2.84
N THR A 62 11.16 -13.24 2.05
CA THR A 62 12.43 -13.78 2.55
C THR A 62 13.42 -12.67 2.93
N GLU A 63 14.48 -13.03 3.66
CA GLU A 63 15.59 -12.10 3.92
C GLU A 63 16.33 -11.71 2.62
N GLU A 64 16.31 -12.57 1.60
CA GLU A 64 16.88 -12.30 0.27
C GLU A 64 16.03 -11.27 -0.50
N ASP A 65 14.70 -11.40 -0.45
CA ASP A 65 13.79 -10.38 -1.02
C ASP A 65 13.99 -9.03 -0.34
N LEU A 66 14.13 -9.04 1.00
CA LEU A 66 14.44 -7.84 1.78
C LEU A 66 15.75 -7.19 1.32
N ASP A 67 16.80 -7.98 1.09
CA ASP A 67 18.09 -7.47 0.62
C ASP A 67 17.98 -6.87 -0.78
N VAL A 68 17.20 -7.48 -1.69
CA VAL A 68 16.94 -6.94 -3.02
C VAL A 68 16.25 -5.57 -2.95
N TYR A 69 15.17 -5.45 -2.18
CA TYR A 69 14.48 -4.17 -2.02
C TYR A 69 15.35 -3.13 -1.32
N ALA A 70 16.11 -3.53 -0.29
CA ALA A 70 17.02 -2.63 0.41
C ALA A 70 18.07 -2.05 -0.54
N ALA A 71 18.70 -2.87 -1.38
CA ALA A 71 19.69 -2.42 -2.35
C ALA A 71 19.12 -1.43 -3.40
N LEU A 72 17.87 -1.61 -3.83
CA LEU A 72 17.20 -0.66 -4.72
C LEU A 72 17.02 0.72 -4.05
N TYR A 73 16.60 0.71 -2.79
CA TYR A 73 16.40 1.95 -2.02
C TYR A 73 17.71 2.58 -1.54
N GLU A 74 18.81 1.82 -1.42
CA GLU A 74 20.16 2.38 -1.18
C GLU A 74 20.58 3.36 -2.28
N ASN A 75 20.20 3.07 -3.51
CA ASN A 75 20.48 3.95 -4.64
C ASN A 75 19.48 5.12 -4.73
N SER A 76 18.18 4.89 -4.49
CA SER A 76 17.14 5.91 -4.73
C SER A 76 16.80 6.77 -3.52
N GLY A 77 16.99 6.26 -2.30
CA GLY A 77 16.34 6.74 -1.09
C GLY A 77 14.81 6.68 -1.15
N PHE A 78 14.15 7.21 -0.12
CA PHE A 78 12.68 7.20 0.02
C PHE A 78 12.00 8.54 -0.29
N GLY A 79 12.74 9.62 -0.55
CA GLY A 79 12.16 10.97 -0.66
C GLY A 79 11.09 11.09 -1.75
N TYR A 80 11.32 10.48 -2.93
CA TYR A 80 10.31 10.50 -4.00
C TYR A 80 9.09 9.61 -3.72
N PRO A 81 9.26 8.33 -3.33
CA PRO A 81 8.13 7.47 -2.91
C PRO A 81 7.25 8.08 -1.81
N ILE A 82 7.83 8.77 -0.83
CA ILE A 82 7.07 9.44 0.25
C ILE A 82 6.32 10.66 -0.30
N LYS A 83 6.95 11.44 -1.18
CA LYS A 83 6.33 12.64 -1.76
C LYS A 83 5.06 12.33 -2.57
N MET A 84 5.00 11.15 -3.18
CA MET A 84 3.88 10.64 -3.99
C MET A 84 3.23 9.45 -3.25
N PRO A 85 2.74 9.65 -2.02
CA PRO A 85 1.40 10.24 -1.90
C PRO A 85 1.27 11.41 -0.91
N TYR A 86 2.22 11.62 0.01
CA TYR A 86 1.96 12.51 1.16
C TYR A 86 2.18 13.99 0.88
N GLY A 87 3.05 14.35 -0.06
CA GLY A 87 3.41 15.74 -0.36
C GLY A 87 2.73 16.35 -1.58
N SER A 88 2.06 15.53 -2.39
CA SER A 88 1.58 15.93 -3.72
C SER A 88 0.10 15.68 -3.97
N LEU A 89 -0.60 14.88 -3.15
CA LEU A 89 -2.03 14.59 -3.36
C LEU A 89 -2.88 15.86 -3.36
N ASP A 90 -2.65 16.80 -2.45
CA ASP A 90 -3.38 18.07 -2.40
C ASP A 90 -3.05 19.01 -3.59
N LYS A 91 -2.02 18.66 -4.38
CA LYS A 91 -1.56 19.40 -5.57
C LYS A 91 -1.97 18.72 -6.88
N MET A 92 -2.51 17.51 -6.82
CA MET A 92 -3.04 16.82 -8.00
C MET A 92 -4.38 17.45 -8.36
N ALA A 93 -4.54 17.81 -9.64
CA ALA A 93 -5.82 18.34 -10.11
C ALA A 93 -6.90 17.24 -10.02
N THR A 94 -7.95 17.48 -9.24
CA THR A 94 -9.08 16.56 -9.16
C THR A 94 -9.96 16.72 -10.38
N GLN A 95 -9.99 15.72 -11.26
CA GLN A 95 -10.94 15.67 -12.37
C GLN A 95 -12.19 14.88 -11.93
N LEU A 96 -13.11 15.57 -11.24
CA LEU A 96 -14.31 14.96 -10.66
C LEU A 96 -15.24 14.31 -11.70
N GLU A 97 -15.14 14.71 -12.97
CA GLU A 97 -15.95 14.19 -14.07
C GLU A 97 -15.25 13.12 -14.91
N ALA A 98 -13.95 12.86 -14.65
CA ALA A 98 -13.20 11.87 -15.42
C ALA A 98 -13.71 10.45 -15.11
N ARG A 99 -13.85 9.65 -16.17
CA ARG A 99 -14.27 8.26 -16.09
C ARG A 99 -13.31 7.35 -16.83
N PHE A 100 -13.13 6.14 -16.32
CA PHE A 100 -12.51 5.06 -17.05
C PHE A 100 -13.51 4.51 -18.06
N GLU A 101 -13.24 4.71 -19.35
CA GLU A 101 -14.02 4.17 -20.46
C GLU A 101 -13.58 2.77 -20.89
N VAL A 102 -12.61 2.20 -20.18
CA VAL A 102 -12.07 0.85 -20.40
C VAL A 102 -12.51 -0.10 -19.28
N PRO A 103 -12.56 -1.41 -19.54
CA PRO A 103 -12.74 -2.41 -18.48
C PRO A 103 -11.66 -2.27 -17.41
N VAL A 104 -12.04 -2.33 -16.14
CA VAL A 104 -11.11 -2.22 -15.02
C VAL A 104 -11.22 -3.45 -14.13
N LEU A 105 -10.08 -4.06 -13.80
CA LEU A 105 -10.00 -5.06 -12.74
C LEU A 105 -9.24 -4.47 -11.55
N MET A 106 -9.86 -4.51 -10.38
CA MET A 106 -9.22 -4.25 -9.09
C MET A 106 -9.09 -5.57 -8.33
N VAL A 107 -7.85 -6.03 -8.13
CA VAL A 107 -7.55 -7.18 -7.27
C VAL A 107 -7.00 -6.66 -5.95
N MET A 108 -7.58 -7.09 -4.83
CA MET A 108 -7.16 -6.63 -3.52
C MET A 108 -7.32 -7.70 -2.43
N GLY A 109 -6.47 -7.62 -1.41
CA GLY A 109 -6.65 -8.38 -0.18
C GLY A 109 -7.72 -7.77 0.74
N GLU A 110 -8.24 -8.54 1.69
CA GLU A 110 -8.97 -7.98 2.82
C GLU A 110 -8.00 -7.50 3.91
N ASP A 111 -7.42 -6.32 3.68
CA ASP A 111 -6.38 -5.72 4.50
C ASP A 111 -6.88 -4.53 5.34
N TYR A 112 -5.95 -3.82 6.00
CA TYR A 112 -6.27 -2.66 6.83
C TYR A 112 -6.84 -1.48 6.04
N VAL A 113 -6.63 -1.39 4.72
CA VAL A 113 -7.11 -0.27 3.87
C VAL A 113 -8.63 -0.21 3.89
N MET A 114 -9.30 -1.36 4.01
CA MET A 114 -10.77 -1.45 4.14
C MET A 114 -11.29 -0.73 5.40
N LYS A 115 -10.47 -0.64 6.46
CA LYS A 115 -10.83 0.07 7.69
C LYS A 115 -10.60 1.58 7.61
N LEU A 116 -9.95 2.07 6.55
CA LEU A 116 -9.77 3.51 6.38
C LEU A 116 -11.13 4.20 6.17
N PRO A 117 -11.36 5.38 6.78
CA PRO A 117 -12.64 6.06 6.68
C PRO A 117 -13.12 6.23 5.24
N GLY A 118 -14.30 5.68 4.94
CA GLY A 118 -14.95 5.78 3.63
C GLY A 118 -14.47 4.81 2.55
N PHE A 119 -13.36 4.08 2.76
CA PHE A 119 -12.78 3.23 1.71
C PHE A 119 -13.64 2.01 1.41
N GLU A 120 -14.03 1.24 2.43
CA GLU A 120 -14.91 0.08 2.25
C GLU A 120 -16.25 0.45 1.61
N ALA A 121 -16.86 1.56 2.08
CA ALA A 121 -18.09 2.07 1.50
C ALA A 121 -17.91 2.48 0.03
N ALA A 122 -16.75 3.02 -0.36
CA ALA A 122 -16.49 3.35 -1.76
C ALA A 122 -16.40 2.09 -2.64
N VAL A 123 -15.61 1.11 -2.21
CA VAL A 123 -15.34 -0.13 -2.99
C VAL A 123 -16.57 -1.05 -3.03
N ARG A 124 -17.21 -1.31 -1.89
CA ARG A 124 -18.34 -2.24 -1.79
C ARG A 124 -19.71 -1.56 -1.98
N GLY A 125 -19.80 -0.26 -1.76
CA GLY A 125 -21.06 0.50 -1.84
C GLY A 125 -21.39 1.07 -3.22
N GLY A 126 -20.69 0.63 -4.28
CA GLY A 126 -20.99 0.98 -5.66
C GLY A 126 -20.57 2.39 -6.09
N MET A 127 -19.95 3.19 -5.21
CA MET A 127 -19.45 4.53 -5.54
C MET A 127 -18.47 4.49 -6.72
N MET A 128 -17.62 3.46 -6.77
CA MET A 128 -16.63 3.29 -7.83
C MET A 128 -17.25 3.12 -9.23
N ALA A 129 -18.48 2.62 -9.34
CA ALA A 129 -19.17 2.46 -10.63
C ALA A 129 -19.46 3.80 -11.33
N GLY A 130 -19.52 4.92 -10.57
CA GLY A 130 -19.64 6.26 -11.14
C GLY A 130 -18.39 6.72 -11.90
N PHE A 131 -17.23 6.15 -11.57
CA PHE A 131 -15.93 6.47 -12.17
C PHE A 131 -15.44 5.39 -13.14
N ALA A 132 -15.74 4.13 -12.87
CA ALA A 132 -15.39 2.98 -13.71
C ALA A 132 -16.63 2.07 -13.84
N PRO A 133 -17.48 2.29 -14.85
CA PRO A 133 -18.74 1.55 -15.00
C PRO A 133 -18.56 0.04 -15.20
N ASP A 134 -17.45 -0.37 -15.84
CA ASP A 134 -17.07 -1.77 -16.05
C ASP A 134 -15.95 -2.20 -15.10
N LEU A 135 -16.09 -1.82 -13.83
CA LEU A 135 -15.19 -2.25 -12.77
C LEU A 135 -15.59 -3.63 -12.25
N LYS A 136 -14.64 -4.56 -12.29
CA LYS A 136 -14.68 -5.83 -11.56
C LYS A 136 -13.76 -5.73 -10.36
N VAL A 137 -14.27 -6.08 -9.17
CA VAL A 137 -13.46 -6.14 -7.94
C VAL A 137 -13.34 -7.60 -7.52
N ALA A 138 -12.11 -8.09 -7.40
CA ALA A 138 -11.80 -9.42 -6.91
C ALA A 138 -11.11 -9.32 -5.54
N PHE A 139 -11.74 -9.90 -4.52
CA PHE A 139 -11.19 -9.96 -3.17
C PHE A 139 -10.46 -11.29 -2.94
N VAL A 140 -9.29 -11.21 -2.33
CA VAL A 140 -8.55 -12.34 -1.77
C VAL A 140 -8.71 -12.28 -0.24
N PRO A 141 -9.61 -13.08 0.38
CA PRO A 141 -9.97 -12.91 1.80
C PRO A 141 -8.78 -13.03 2.77
N GLU A 142 -7.85 -13.93 2.50
CA GLU A 142 -6.64 -14.11 3.28
C GLU A 142 -5.55 -13.07 2.94
N GLY A 143 -5.71 -12.38 1.80
CA GLY A 143 -4.81 -11.38 1.25
C GLY A 143 -4.67 -10.15 2.13
N ARG A 144 -3.45 -9.59 2.16
CA ARG A 144 -3.11 -8.33 2.83
C ARG A 144 -2.65 -7.29 1.80
N HIS A 145 -1.90 -6.29 2.24
CA HIS A 145 -1.52 -5.15 1.39
C HIS A 145 -0.71 -5.54 0.15
N PHE A 146 0.17 -6.52 0.30
CA PHE A 146 1.03 -7.05 -0.77
C PHE A 146 0.41 -8.33 -1.38
N VAL A 147 -0.88 -8.31 -1.71
CA VAL A 147 -1.65 -9.50 -2.13
C VAL A 147 -1.02 -10.24 -3.30
N GLN A 148 -0.37 -9.52 -4.23
CA GLN A 148 0.31 -10.09 -5.40
C GLN A 148 1.57 -10.87 -5.04
N GLU A 149 2.26 -10.51 -3.95
CA GLU A 149 3.43 -11.23 -3.47
C GLU A 149 3.01 -12.37 -2.53
N GLN A 150 1.93 -12.17 -1.76
CA GLN A 150 1.40 -13.17 -0.83
C GLN A 150 0.69 -14.34 -1.54
N PHE A 151 -0.10 -14.05 -2.58
CA PHE A 151 -0.90 -15.04 -3.33
C PHE A 151 -0.67 -14.92 -4.84
N PRO A 152 0.58 -15.07 -5.33
CA PRO A 152 0.94 -14.79 -6.71
C PRO A 152 0.15 -15.64 -7.71
N THR A 153 -0.05 -16.93 -7.44
CA THR A 153 -0.81 -17.83 -8.33
C THR A 153 -2.25 -17.37 -8.50
N GLN A 154 -2.95 -17.08 -7.39
CA GLN A 154 -4.34 -16.65 -7.43
C GLN A 154 -4.49 -15.29 -8.12
N VAL A 155 -3.59 -14.33 -7.84
CA VAL A 155 -3.59 -13.02 -8.51
C VAL A 155 -3.32 -13.19 -10.01
N ASN A 156 -2.37 -14.04 -10.40
CA ASN A 156 -2.09 -14.32 -11.81
C ASN A 156 -3.28 -14.95 -12.54
N GLU A 157 -4.01 -15.87 -11.91
CA GLU A 157 -5.23 -16.45 -12.49
C GLU A 157 -6.32 -15.40 -12.74
N LEU A 158 -6.52 -14.47 -11.79
CA LEU A 158 -7.46 -13.36 -11.93
C LEU A 158 -7.07 -12.43 -13.09
N LEU A 159 -5.79 -12.06 -13.17
CA LEU A 159 -5.27 -11.21 -14.25
C LEU A 159 -5.42 -11.89 -15.61
N LEU A 160 -5.00 -13.15 -15.73
CA LEU A 160 -5.08 -13.90 -16.98
C LEU A 160 -6.53 -14.15 -17.41
N GLY A 161 -7.43 -14.41 -16.47
CA GLY A 161 -8.87 -14.52 -16.74
C GLY A 161 -9.42 -13.21 -17.31
N PHE A 162 -9.12 -12.09 -16.66
CA PHE A 162 -9.56 -10.79 -17.12
C PHE A 162 -9.01 -10.42 -18.51
N LEU A 163 -7.73 -10.68 -18.79
CA LEU A 163 -7.15 -10.42 -20.10
C LEU A 163 -7.76 -11.29 -21.21
N LYS A 164 -8.14 -12.53 -20.91
CA LYS A 164 -8.81 -13.42 -21.88
C LYS A 164 -10.23 -12.95 -22.21
N ASP A 165 -10.92 -12.38 -21.23
CA ASP A 165 -12.27 -11.84 -21.41
C ASP A 165 -12.30 -10.51 -22.19
N HIS A 166 -11.15 -9.84 -22.35
CA HIS A 166 -11.02 -8.55 -23.04
C HIS A 166 -9.79 -8.56 -24.00
N PRO A 167 -9.88 -9.30 -25.13
CA PRO A 167 -8.78 -9.47 -26.08
C PRO A 167 -8.45 -8.23 -26.92
#